data_AF-X1B3J8-F1
#
_entry.id   AF-X1B3J8-F1
#
_cell.length_a   1.000
_cell.length_b   1.000
_cell.length_c   1.000
_cell.angle_alpha   90.00
_cell.angle_beta   90.00
_cell.angle_gamma   90.00
#
_symmetry.space_group_name_H-M   'P 1'
#
loop_
_entity.id
_entity.type
_entity.pdbx_description
1 polymer ?
#
loop_
_entity_poly.entity_id
_entity_poly.type
_entity_poly.pdbx_seq_one_letter_code
_entity_poly.pdbx_strand_id
1 'polypeptide(L)' 'MIESMDKVAKRRFSLTLTKTYEKALDQLVEKEIYLEHQVAIRDALRRLFRYHKIEPFY' A
#
# COMPACT_ATOMS: atom_id res chain seq x y z
N MET A 1 -19.20 -21.59 18.85
CA MET A 1 -18.47 -20.34 19.15
C MET A 1 -17.38 -20.23 18.10
N ILE A 2 -17.73 -19.68 16.94
CA ILE A 2 -17.39 -18.32 16.48
C ILE A 2 -15.88 -18.11 16.45
N GLU A 3 -15.28 -18.41 15.31
CA GLU A 3 -14.32 -17.50 14.70
C GLU A 3 -14.65 -17.46 13.22
N SER A 4 -15.69 -16.68 12.92
CA SER A 4 -16.00 -16.27 11.55
C SER A 4 -14.76 -15.60 10.99
N MET A 5 -14.11 -16.28 10.03
CA MET A 5 -13.08 -15.75 9.13
C MET A 5 -13.34 -14.26 8.90
N ASP A 6 -12.54 -13.42 9.54
CA ASP A 6 -12.61 -11.98 9.37
C ASP A 6 -12.42 -11.72 7.87
N LYS A 7 -13.50 -11.38 7.17
CA LYS A 7 -13.43 -10.93 5.79
C LYS A 7 -12.48 -9.73 5.79
N VAL A 8 -11.23 -9.94 5.37
CA VAL A 8 -10.12 -8.97 5.31
C VAL A 8 -10.66 -7.54 5.36
N ALA A 9 -10.74 -6.98 6.57
CA ALA A 9 -11.41 -5.71 6.78
C ALA A 9 -10.59 -4.62 6.07
N LYS A 10 -11.05 -4.19 4.89
CA LYS A 10 -10.39 -3.14 4.13
C LYS A 10 -10.79 -1.79 4.73
N ARG A 11 -9.81 -1.05 5.23
CA ARG A 11 -10.00 0.34 5.66
C ARG A 11 -9.40 1.29 4.62
N ARG A 12 -10.18 2.32 4.26
CA ARG A 12 -9.70 3.42 3.42
C ARG A 12 -9.03 4.46 4.30
N PHE A 13 -7.84 4.88 3.91
CA PHE A 13 -7.11 5.99 4.50
C PHE A 13 -6.87 7.03 3.41
N SER A 14 -6.95 8.31 3.78
CA SER A 14 -6.52 9.43 2.94
C SER A 14 -5.21 9.96 3.50
N LEU A 15 -4.27 10.27 2.61
CA LEU A 15 -2.95 10.80 2.97
C LEU A 15 -2.78 12.17 2.30
N THR A 16 -2.17 13.09 3.02
CA THR A 16 -1.71 14.36 2.46
C THR A 16 -0.20 14.24 2.24
N LEU A 17 0.24 14.43 1.01
CA LEU A 17 1.64 14.34 0.62
C LEU A 17 2.11 15.69 0.07
N THR A 18 3.43 15.93 0.10
CA THR A 18 3.97 17.06 -0.65
C THR A 18 3.87 16.77 -2.15
N LYS A 19 3.72 17.82 -2.97
CA LYS A 19 3.63 17.72 -4.44
C LYS A 19 4.71 16.86 -5.09
N THR A 20 5.93 16.84 -4.53
CA THR A 20 7.04 16.02 -5.06
C THR A 20 6.72 14.52 -4.99
N TYR A 21 6.12 14.04 -3.91
CA TYR A 21 5.73 12.63 -3.78
C TYR A 21 4.52 12.28 -4.63
N GLU A 22 3.55 13.18 -4.76
CA GLU A 22 2.40 12.99 -5.66
C GLU A 22 2.88 12.81 -7.10
N LYS A 23 3.74 13.72 -7.59
CA LYS A 23 4.32 13.62 -8.95
C LYS A 23 5.14 12.36 -9.15
N ALA A 24 5.86 11.90 -8.14
CA ALA A 24 6.61 10.66 -8.23
C ALA A 24 5.67 9.45 -8.38
N LEU A 25 4.53 9.44 -7.66
CA LEU A 25 3.50 8.40 -7.81
C LEU A 25 2.83 8.48 -9.19
N ASP A 26 2.53 9.68 -9.69
CA ASP A 26 1.97 9.88 -11.03
C ASP A 26 2.90 9.27 -12.09
N GLN A 27 4.20 9.58 -12.02
CA GLN A 27 5.20 9.05 -12.96
C GLN A 27 5.31 7.52 -12.94
N LEU A 28 5.06 6.88 -11.80
CA LEU A 28 5.05 5.42 -11.72
C LEU A 28 3.85 4.82 -12.48
N VAL A 29 2.71 5.52 -12.46
CA VAL A 29 1.50 5.10 -13.19
C VAL A 29 1.63 5.42 -14.68
N GLU A 30 2.12 6.62 -15.02
CA GLU A 30 2.35 7.04 -16.42
C GLU A 30 3.33 6.11 -17.16
N LYS A 31 4.31 5.56 -16.45
CA LYS A 31 5.27 4.59 -16.99
C LYS A 31 4.77 3.14 -16.96
N GLU A 32 3.50 2.92 -16.59
CA GLU A 32 2.87 1.61 -16.46
C GLU A 32 3.59 0.66 -15.50
N ILE A 33 4.40 1.19 -14.57
CA ILE A 33 5.10 0.40 -13.54
C ILE A 33 4.08 -0.10 -12.50
N TYR A 34 3.07 0.72 -12.21
CA TYR A 34 1.93 0.37 -11.38
C TYR A 34 0.63 0.84 -12.03
N LEU A 35 -0.46 0.09 -11.81
CA LEU A 35 -1.79 0.43 -12.32
C LEU A 35 -2.39 1.69 -11.69
N GLU A 36 -2.11 1.92 -10.41
CA GLU A 36 -2.64 3.03 -9.63
C GLU A 36 -1.75 3.33 -8.42
N HIS A 37 -1.87 4.53 -7.86
CA HIS A 37 -1.10 4.94 -6.67
C HIS A 37 -1.27 3.98 -5.49
N GLN A 38 -2.48 3.42 -5.31
CA GLN A 38 -2.77 2.51 -4.20
C GLN A 38 -1.93 1.23 -4.28
N VAL A 39 -1.63 0.72 -5.48
CA VAL A 39 -0.81 -0.48 -5.65
C VAL A 39 0.65 -0.17 -5.32
N ALA A 40 1.18 0.96 -5.80
CA ALA A 40 2.53 1.41 -5.50
C ALA A 40 2.74 1.60 -3.99
N ILE A 41 1.82 2.30 -3.32
CA ILE A 41 1.87 2.53 -1.86
C ILE A 41 1.81 1.21 -1.10
N ARG A 42 0.95 0.28 -1.51
CA ARG A 42 0.82 -1.03 -0.85
C ARG A 42 2.10 -1.87 -0.99
N ASP A 43 2.73 -1.85 -2.16
CA ASP A 43 3.99 -2.56 -2.36
C ASP A 43 5.12 -1.93 -1.54
N ALA A 44 5.19 -0.60 -1.48
CA ALA A 44 6.15 0.11 -0.62
C ALA A 44 5.96 -0.25 0.86
N LEU A 45 4.71 -0.25 1.36
CA LEU A 45 4.41 -0.66 2.73
C LEU A 45 4.78 -2.12 2.99
N ARG A 46 4.52 -3.01 2.04
CA ARG A 46 4.91 -4.43 2.17
C ARG A 46 6.43 -4.57 2.28
N ARG A 47 7.20 -3.85 1.46
CA ARG A 47 8.67 -3.85 1.53
C ARG A 47 9.14 -3.30 2.88
N LEU A 48 8.55 -2.21 3.36
CA LEU A 48 8.85 -1.62 4.65
C LEU A 48 8.59 -2.60 5.80
N PHE A 49 7.42 -3.23 5.83
CA PHE A 49 7.06 -4.20 6.88
C PHE A 49 7.96 -5.45 6.85
N ARG A 50 8.28 -5.97 5.66
CA ARG A 50 9.24 -7.06 5.52
C ARG A 50 10.63 -6.68 6.03
N TYR A 51 11.11 -5.48 5.68
CA TYR A 51 12.40 -4.98 6.15
C TYR A 51 12.46 -4.92 7.69
N HIS A 52 11.36 -4.51 8.33
CA HIS A 52 11.24 -4.45 9.79
C HIS A 52 10.75 -5.75 10.44
N LYS A 53 10.55 -6.85 9.69
CA LYS A 53 10.05 -8.14 10.19
C LYS A 53 8.72 -8.02 10.95
N ILE A 54 7.78 -7.25 10.40
CA ILE A 54 6.44 -7.07 10.96
C ILE A 54 5.47 -8.07 10.28
N GLU A 55 4.85 -8.95 11.10
CA GLU A 55 3.77 -9.88 10.70
C GLU A 55 2.58 -9.13 10.03
N PRO A 56 1.84 -9.72 9.08
CA PRO A 56 1.67 -11.16 8.81
C PRO A 56 2.47 -11.67 7.59
N PHE A 57 3.54 -10.98 7.20
CA PHE A 57 4.24 -11.24 5.92
C PHE A 57 5.44 -12.21 6.04
N TYR A 58 5.34 -13.15 6.99
CA TYR A 58 5.94 -14.50 7.01
C TYR A 58 6.48 -15.04 5.69
#